data_AF-A0A843TY74-F1
#
_entry.id   AF-A0A843TY74-F1
#
_cell.length_a   1.000
_cell.length_b   1.000
_cell.length_c   1.000
_cell.angle_alpha   90.00
_cell.angle_beta   90.00
_cell.angle_gamma   90.00
#
_symmetry.space_group_name_H-M   'P 1'
#
loop_
_entity.id
_entity.type
_entity.pdbx_description
1 polymer ?
#
loop_
_entity_poly.entity_id
_entity_poly.type
_entity_poly.pdbx_seq_one_letter_code
_entity_poly.pdbx_strand_id
1 'polypeptide(L)'
;MTSYGILSRGAGTFCCQLRAASSDAAWFGLLALGVEGLGRGGLGRAAASIKRGEGRDWEGRERAAEENPAPESGREGRSFQGFSSSQPFSGSSSSSSNSSSSFESERMDTFLFTSESVNEGHPDKLCDQISDAVLDACLAQDPDSKVACETCTKTNMVMVFGEITTKANVDYEKIVRDTCRSIGFVSDDVGLDADHCKVLVNIEQQSPDIAQGVHGHFTKRPEEIGAGDQGHMFGYATDETPELMPLSHVLATKLGARLTDVRKNGTCAWLRPDGKTQVTVEYRNDGGAMVPIRVHTVLISTQHDETVTNDEIAADLKEHVIKPVIPEKYLDEKTIFHLNPSGRFVIGGPHGDAGLTGRKIIIDTYGGWGAHGGGAFSGKDPTKVDRSGAYIVRQAAKSVVANGLARRCIVQVSYAIGVPEPLSVFVDTYGTGKIPDKEILQIVKENFDFRPGMITINLDLKRGSHRYLKTAAYGHFGRDDPDFTWEVVKPLKWEKPAAASS
;
A
#
# COMPACT_ATOMS: atom_id res chain seq x y z
N MET A 1 -23.82 -72.64 -34.53
CA MET A 1 -24.00 -73.56 -33.40
C MET A 1 -23.98 -72.74 -32.11
N THR A 2 -25.19 -72.49 -31.57
CA THR A 2 -25.60 -72.35 -30.15
C THR A 2 -24.80 -71.41 -29.23
N SER A 3 -25.25 -70.24 -28.75
CA SER A 3 -26.52 -69.69 -28.15
C SER A 3 -26.65 -69.84 -26.62
N TYR A 4 -27.37 -68.86 -26.02
CA TYR A 4 -27.70 -68.52 -24.61
C TYR A 4 -26.77 -67.46 -23.97
N GLY A 5 -27.15 -66.23 -23.56
CA GLY A 5 -28.39 -65.68 -22.96
C GLY A 5 -28.29 -65.77 -21.42
N ILE A 6 -28.46 -64.77 -20.52
CA ILE A 6 -29.46 -63.70 -20.40
C ILE A 6 -29.25 -62.90 -19.05
N LEU A 7 -29.56 -61.57 -19.05
CA LEU A 7 -30.13 -60.63 -18.02
C LEU A 7 -29.46 -60.18 -16.67
N SER A 8 -29.24 -58.84 -16.60
CA SER A 8 -29.84 -57.76 -15.75
C SER A 8 -29.53 -57.47 -14.26
N ARG A 9 -29.44 -56.12 -14.00
CA ARG A 9 -29.76 -55.26 -12.81
C ARG A 9 -28.51 -54.52 -12.28
N GLY A 10 -28.43 -53.21 -12.02
CA GLY A 10 -29.42 -52.15 -11.78
C GLY A 10 -29.27 -51.58 -10.36
N ALA A 11 -28.51 -50.49 -10.16
CA ALA A 11 -28.48 -49.56 -9.00
C ALA A 11 -27.29 -48.58 -9.21
N GLY A 12 -27.33 -47.26 -9.03
CA GLY A 12 -28.12 -46.43 -8.12
C GLY A 12 -27.12 -45.53 -7.37
N THR A 13 -26.91 -44.31 -7.87
CA THR A 13 -25.96 -43.31 -7.35
C THR A 13 -26.46 -42.77 -6.01
N PHE A 14 -25.63 -42.83 -4.95
CA PHE A 14 -25.92 -42.19 -3.67
C PHE A 14 -24.98 -41.00 -3.43
N CYS A 15 -25.60 -39.84 -3.28
CA CYS A 15 -25.04 -38.57 -2.85
C CYS A 15 -25.03 -38.55 -1.31
N CYS A 16 -23.90 -38.19 -0.68
CA CYS A 16 -23.87 -37.84 0.74
C CYS A 16 -23.29 -36.45 0.92
N GLN A 17 -24.18 -35.53 1.28
CA GLN A 17 -23.89 -34.24 1.91
C GLN A 17 -23.36 -34.50 3.34
N LEU A 18 -22.28 -33.85 3.72
CA LEU A 18 -21.88 -33.73 5.12
C LEU A 18 -22.07 -32.28 5.57
N ARG A 19 -23.03 -32.11 6.48
CA ARG A 19 -23.28 -30.87 7.23
C ARG A 19 -22.23 -30.73 8.33
N ALA A 20 -21.75 -29.50 8.49
CA ALA A 20 -20.99 -29.04 9.64
C ALA A 20 -21.86 -28.98 10.91
N ALA A 21 -21.29 -29.41 12.03
CA ALA A 21 -21.74 -29.02 13.36
C ALA A 21 -20.53 -28.93 14.31
N SER A 22 -20.42 -27.74 14.89
CA SER A 22 -19.68 -27.27 16.06
C SER A 22 -19.29 -28.29 17.14
N SER A 23 -18.12 -28.08 17.75
CA SER A 23 -18.02 -27.90 19.21
C SER A 23 -16.58 -27.58 19.66
N ASP A 24 -16.47 -26.54 20.50
CA ASP A 24 -15.32 -26.21 21.33
C ASP A 24 -14.83 -27.40 22.18
N ALA A 25 -13.52 -27.51 22.37
CA ALA A 25 -12.96 -28.28 23.49
C ALA A 25 -11.63 -27.67 23.96
N ALA A 26 -11.71 -27.15 25.18
CA ALA A 26 -10.61 -26.68 26.01
C ALA A 26 -9.66 -27.81 26.43
N TRP A 27 -8.40 -27.44 26.61
CA TRP A 27 -7.32 -28.30 27.10
C TRP A 27 -7.14 -28.17 28.62
N PHE A 28 -7.15 -29.31 29.33
CA PHE A 28 -6.45 -29.55 30.61
C PHE A 28 -6.27 -31.06 30.78
N GLY A 29 -5.03 -31.57 30.74
CA GLY A 29 -4.33 -32.23 31.87
C GLY A 29 -4.67 -33.72 32.02
N LEU A 30 -3.86 -34.66 32.51
CA LEU A 30 -2.45 -34.81 32.93
C LEU A 30 -2.31 -36.32 33.31
N LEU A 31 -1.07 -36.85 33.35
CA LEU A 31 -0.61 -38.18 33.85
C LEU A 31 -0.92 -39.44 33.01
N ALA A 32 -0.14 -40.54 33.03
CA ALA A 32 1.27 -40.91 33.29
C ALA A 32 1.32 -42.46 33.31
N LEU A 33 2.53 -43.03 33.17
CA LEU A 33 2.97 -44.44 33.39
C LEU A 33 2.85 -45.40 32.17
N GLY A 34 3.87 -46.16 31.77
CA GLY A 34 5.25 -46.32 32.22
C GLY A 34 5.95 -47.55 31.57
N VAL A 35 7.30 -47.48 31.49
CA VAL A 35 8.37 -48.54 31.55
C VAL A 35 8.35 -49.68 30.49
N GLU A 36 9.42 -50.24 29.88
CA GLU A 36 10.88 -50.47 30.08
C GLU A 36 11.58 -50.52 28.68
N GLY A 37 12.89 -50.44 28.44
CA GLY A 37 14.08 -50.38 29.28
C GLY A 37 15.39 -50.40 28.46
N LEU A 38 16.51 -50.22 29.19
CA LEU A 38 17.92 -50.57 28.94
C LEU A 38 18.78 -49.86 27.86
N GLY A 39 19.86 -49.21 28.32
CA GLY A 39 21.12 -49.14 27.55
C GLY A 39 22.08 -47.95 27.76
N ARG A 40 22.84 -47.96 28.88
CA ARG A 40 24.23 -47.46 29.08
C ARG A 40 24.68 -46.07 28.54
N GLY A 41 25.25 -45.25 29.44
CA GLY A 41 26.50 -44.52 29.14
C GLY A 41 26.65 -43.09 29.70
N GLY A 42 27.12 -42.98 30.95
CA GLY A 42 28.05 -42.00 31.51
C GLY A 42 27.95 -40.49 31.18
N LEU A 43 27.84 -39.66 32.23
CA LEU A 43 28.68 -38.46 32.45
C LEU A 43 28.48 -37.92 33.87
N GLY A 44 29.60 -37.62 34.54
CA GLY A 44 29.67 -37.18 35.93
C GLY A 44 29.57 -35.67 36.12
N ARG A 45 28.81 -35.31 37.17
CA ARG A 45 28.88 -34.18 38.12
C ARG A 45 29.70 -32.92 37.74
N ALA A 46 29.02 -31.77 37.80
CA ALA A 46 29.55 -30.54 38.40
C ALA A 46 28.42 -29.76 39.09
N ALA A 47 28.70 -29.27 40.30
CA ALA A 47 27.76 -28.61 41.21
C ALA A 47 27.94 -27.08 41.22
N ALA A 48 26.83 -26.40 41.46
CA ALA A 48 26.60 -25.09 42.10
C ALA A 48 27.73 -24.04 42.19
N SER A 49 27.43 -22.82 41.73
CA SER A 49 27.56 -21.57 42.53
C SER A 49 26.95 -20.38 41.77
N ILE A 50 25.88 -19.80 42.30
CA ILE A 50 25.32 -18.50 41.88
C ILE A 50 25.69 -17.48 42.98
N LYS A 51 26.45 -16.44 42.60
CA LYS A 51 26.75 -15.29 43.46
C LYS A 51 25.64 -14.25 43.36
N ARG A 52 25.22 -13.77 44.53
CA ARG A 52 24.23 -12.70 44.77
C ARG A 52 24.78 -11.35 44.31
N GLY A 53 23.94 -10.59 43.61
CA GLY A 53 24.10 -9.15 43.40
C GLY A 53 23.43 -8.38 44.55
N GLU A 54 24.09 -7.30 44.95
CA GLU A 54 23.68 -6.35 45.99
C GLU A 54 22.48 -5.49 45.52
N GLY A 55 21.61 -5.18 46.47
CA GLY A 55 20.40 -4.38 46.24
C GLY A 55 20.63 -2.87 46.24
N ARG A 56 19.58 -2.15 45.83
CA ARG A 56 19.21 -0.86 46.38
C ARG A 56 17.72 -0.62 46.19
N ASP A 57 17.12 -0.14 47.27
CA ASP A 57 15.70 0.08 47.52
C ASP A 57 15.05 1.12 46.60
N TRP A 58 13.76 0.94 46.34
CA TRP A 58 12.87 2.04 45.95
C TRP A 58 11.56 1.94 46.72
N GLU A 59 11.33 2.93 47.58
CA GLU A 59 10.14 3.09 48.41
C GLU A 59 8.89 3.38 47.56
N GLY A 60 7.78 2.77 47.98
CA GLY A 60 6.47 2.94 47.38
C GLY A 60 5.81 4.28 47.69
N ARG A 61 5.04 4.78 46.72
CA ARG A 61 3.95 5.73 46.95
C ARG A 61 2.68 5.14 46.35
N GLU A 62 1.78 4.71 47.22
CA GLU A 62 0.39 4.42 46.91
C GLU A 62 -0.34 5.72 46.54
N ARG A 63 -1.12 5.70 45.46
CA ARG A 63 -2.25 6.60 45.25
C ARG A 63 -3.49 5.77 44.95
N ALA A 64 -4.51 6.03 45.76
CA ALA A 64 -5.83 5.44 45.68
C ALA A 64 -6.51 5.74 44.34
N ALA A 65 -7.16 4.72 43.78
CA ALA A 65 -8.14 4.86 42.71
C ALA A 65 -9.54 4.87 43.33
N GLU A 66 -10.31 5.93 43.08
CA GLU A 66 -11.72 6.04 43.42
C GLU A 66 -12.57 5.20 42.45
N GLU A 67 -13.47 4.40 43.02
CA GLU A 67 -14.51 3.65 42.34
C GLU A 67 -15.67 4.58 41.91
N ASN A 68 -16.17 4.43 40.69
CA ASN A 68 -17.44 5.01 40.24
C ASN A 68 -18.36 3.88 39.76
N PRO A 69 -19.60 3.76 40.28
CA PRO A 69 -20.54 2.71 39.88
C PRO A 69 -21.34 3.06 38.60
N ALA A 70 -21.71 2.00 37.88
CA ALA A 70 -22.48 2.01 36.63
C ALA A 70 -23.97 2.36 36.83
N PRO A 71 -24.67 2.92 35.82
CA PRO A 71 -26.09 3.25 35.93
C PRO A 71 -27.01 2.07 35.58
N GLU A 72 -28.04 1.90 36.41
CA GLU A 72 -29.15 0.94 36.26
C GLU A 72 -30.07 1.29 35.07
N SER A 73 -30.58 0.25 34.44
CA SER A 73 -31.56 0.31 33.34
C SER A 73 -32.99 0.13 33.88
N GLY A 74 -33.81 1.17 33.73
CA GLY A 74 -35.24 1.12 34.04
C GLY A 74 -36.04 0.44 32.93
N ARG A 75 -36.68 -0.69 33.28
CA ARG A 75 -37.77 -1.31 32.51
C ARG A 75 -39.10 -0.81 33.05
N GLU A 76 -39.86 -0.10 32.23
CA GLU A 76 -41.32 -0.02 32.37
C GLU A 76 -41.97 -0.54 31.09
N GLY A 77 -42.79 -1.58 31.25
CA GLY A 77 -43.58 -2.16 30.18
C GLY A 77 -44.91 -1.43 30.00
N ARG A 78 -45.39 -1.35 28.76
CA ARG A 78 -46.82 -1.18 28.46
C ARG A 78 -47.22 -2.01 27.26
N SER A 79 -48.37 -2.64 27.45
CA SER A 79 -49.05 -3.65 26.63
C SER A 79 -49.70 -3.09 25.37
N PHE A 80 -49.74 -3.93 24.34
CA PHE A 80 -50.59 -3.81 23.15
C PHE A 80 -52.06 -4.06 23.47
N GLN A 81 -52.96 -3.26 22.89
CA GLN A 81 -54.30 -3.66 22.45
C GLN A 81 -54.78 -2.65 21.38
N GLY A 82 -55.17 -3.16 20.21
CA GLY A 82 -55.88 -2.38 19.19
C GLY A 82 -57.39 -2.48 19.37
N PHE A 83 -58.15 -1.58 18.74
CA PHE A 83 -59.36 -1.86 17.97
C PHE A 83 -59.90 -0.58 17.30
N SER A 84 -60.62 -0.80 16.21
CA SER A 84 -61.20 0.12 15.22
C SER A 84 -62.23 1.15 15.72
N SER A 85 -62.43 2.24 14.97
CA SER A 85 -63.73 2.57 14.34
C SER A 85 -63.75 3.90 13.55
N SER A 86 -64.32 3.80 12.33
CA SER A 86 -65.17 4.73 11.53
C SER A 86 -65.04 6.28 11.56
N GLN A 87 -64.97 6.82 10.33
CA GLN A 87 -65.23 8.16 9.73
C GLN A 87 -66.52 8.91 10.20
N PRO A 88 -66.95 10.07 9.60
CA PRO A 88 -66.33 11.10 8.70
C PRO A 88 -66.63 12.58 9.11
N PHE A 89 -66.04 13.60 8.44
CA PHE A 89 -66.73 14.68 7.67
C PHE A 89 -65.88 15.95 7.44
N SER A 90 -66.01 16.51 6.21
CA SER A 90 -65.88 17.92 5.73
C SER A 90 -64.72 18.79 6.24
N GLY A 91 -63.95 19.52 5.44
CA GLY A 91 -64.21 20.18 4.15
C GLY A 91 -63.55 21.57 4.17
N SER A 92 -63.36 22.13 2.99
CA SER A 92 -62.94 23.51 2.68
C SER A 92 -61.44 23.80 2.45
N SER A 93 -61.24 24.28 1.24
CA SER A 93 -60.09 24.90 0.60
C SER A 93 -59.68 26.24 1.24
N SER A 94 -58.38 26.50 1.31
CA SER A 94 -57.87 27.85 1.04
C SER A 94 -56.44 27.78 0.48
N SER A 95 -56.31 28.31 -0.73
CA SER A 95 -55.07 28.69 -1.36
C SER A 95 -54.41 29.81 -0.55
N SER A 96 -53.14 29.65 -0.20
CA SER A 96 -52.30 30.75 0.26
C SER A 96 -50.90 30.53 -0.31
N SER A 97 -50.64 31.27 -1.39
CA SER A 97 -49.32 31.51 -1.93
C SER A 97 -48.41 32.05 -0.84
N ASN A 98 -47.35 31.31 -0.53
CA ASN A 98 -46.22 31.86 0.20
C ASN A 98 -44.93 31.54 -0.57
N SER A 99 -44.45 32.55 -1.28
CA SER A 99 -43.10 32.64 -1.81
C SER A 99 -42.13 32.69 -0.64
N SER A 100 -41.71 31.53 -0.13
CA SER A 100 -40.55 31.43 0.74
C SER A 100 -39.30 31.46 -0.13
N SER A 101 -38.64 32.61 -0.14
CA SER A 101 -37.30 32.81 -0.65
C SER A 101 -36.38 31.69 -0.16
N SER A 102 -35.93 30.86 -1.11
CA SER A 102 -34.86 29.89 -0.94
C SER A 102 -33.53 30.62 -0.73
N PHE A 103 -33.32 31.10 0.49
CA PHE A 103 -31.98 31.35 1.02
C PHE A 103 -31.67 30.28 2.06
N GLU A 104 -31.87 29.02 1.68
CA GLU A 104 -31.06 27.95 2.27
C GLU A 104 -29.67 28.14 1.69
N SER A 105 -28.82 28.77 2.50
CA SER A 105 -27.37 28.62 2.40
C SER A 105 -27.09 27.11 2.43
N GLU A 106 -27.03 26.49 1.26
CA GLU A 106 -26.39 25.18 1.07
C GLU A 106 -24.96 25.33 1.58
N ARG A 107 -24.74 25.01 2.85
CA ARG A 107 -23.42 24.63 3.31
C ARG A 107 -23.10 23.39 2.49
N MET A 108 -22.35 23.57 1.41
CA MET A 108 -21.88 22.46 0.62
C MET A 108 -21.12 21.54 1.57
N ASP A 109 -21.62 20.33 1.76
CA ASP A 109 -21.02 19.36 2.67
C ASP A 109 -19.60 19.05 2.17
N THR A 110 -18.60 19.56 2.90
CA THR A 110 -17.19 19.24 2.70
C THR A 110 -16.74 18.19 3.71
N PHE A 111 -15.68 17.47 3.38
CA PHE A 111 -15.02 16.53 4.28
C PHE A 111 -13.50 16.66 4.18
N LEU A 112 -12.80 16.19 5.21
CA LEU A 112 -11.34 16.21 5.27
C LEU A 112 -10.78 14.84 4.92
N PHE A 113 -9.79 14.80 4.03
CA PHE A 113 -9.04 13.60 3.71
C PHE A 113 -7.54 13.87 3.83
N THR A 114 -6.80 12.93 4.42
CA THR A 114 -5.38 13.07 4.69
C THR A 114 -4.58 11.99 4.00
N SER A 115 -3.49 12.38 3.34
CA SER A 115 -2.46 11.47 2.85
C SER A 115 -1.10 11.91 3.37
N GLU A 116 -0.19 10.95 3.52
CA GLU A 116 1.20 11.18 3.92
C GLU A 116 2.18 10.69 2.86
N SER A 117 3.43 11.14 2.99
CA SER A 117 4.58 10.67 2.24
C SER A 117 5.85 10.75 3.10
N VAL A 118 6.89 10.05 2.70
CA VAL A 118 8.20 10.07 3.36
C VAL A 118 9.30 10.19 2.33
N ASN A 119 10.43 10.78 2.72
CA ASN A 119 11.54 11.05 1.83
C ASN A 119 12.39 9.79 1.59
N GLU A 120 13.29 9.85 0.62
CA GLU A 120 14.23 8.75 0.30
C GLU A 120 15.13 8.33 1.48
N GLY A 121 15.32 9.19 2.48
CA GLY A 121 16.10 8.87 3.68
C GLY A 121 15.30 8.20 4.81
N HIS A 122 13.98 8.05 4.69
CA HIS A 122 13.22 7.29 5.67
C HIS A 122 13.69 5.83 5.67
N PRO A 123 13.90 5.17 6.83
CA PRO A 123 14.54 3.85 6.88
C PRO A 123 13.78 2.77 6.09
N ASP A 124 12.45 2.73 6.13
CA ASP A 124 11.68 1.84 5.24
C ASP A 124 11.88 2.15 3.74
N LYS A 125 11.98 3.44 3.36
CA LYS A 125 12.23 3.81 1.96
C LYS A 125 13.66 3.57 1.52
N LEU A 126 14.62 3.62 2.44
CA LEU A 126 15.97 3.15 2.18
C LEU A 126 15.95 1.65 1.81
N CYS A 127 15.19 0.83 2.54
CA CYS A 127 15.05 -0.60 2.24
C CYS A 127 14.39 -0.85 0.88
N ASP A 128 13.30 -0.14 0.55
CA ASP A 128 12.67 -0.25 -0.77
C ASP A 128 13.65 0.09 -1.91
N GLN A 129 14.42 1.17 -1.75
CA GLN A 129 15.42 1.61 -2.75
C GLN A 129 16.54 0.59 -2.91
N ILE A 130 17.08 0.04 -1.82
CA ILE A 130 18.13 -1.00 -1.88
C ILE A 130 17.59 -2.25 -2.59
N SER A 131 16.40 -2.72 -2.21
CA SER A 131 15.74 -3.86 -2.84
C SER A 131 15.57 -3.69 -4.35
N ASP A 132 15.14 -2.50 -4.80
CA ASP A 132 15.01 -2.22 -6.23
C ASP A 132 16.34 -1.93 -6.95
N ALA A 133 17.36 -1.42 -6.26
CA ALA A 133 18.71 -1.30 -6.83
C ALA A 133 19.32 -2.68 -7.11
N VAL A 134 19.10 -3.66 -6.23
CA VAL A 134 19.49 -5.06 -6.47
C VAL A 134 18.72 -5.63 -7.66
N LEU A 135 17.40 -5.41 -7.73
CA LEU A 135 16.59 -5.84 -8.88
C LEU A 135 17.10 -5.25 -10.20
N ASP A 136 17.33 -3.93 -10.25
CA ASP A 136 17.84 -3.26 -11.44
C ASP A 136 19.19 -3.83 -11.89
N ALA A 137 20.08 -4.14 -10.94
CA ALA A 137 21.38 -4.75 -11.23
C ALA A 137 21.27 -6.18 -11.79
N CYS A 138 20.34 -7.00 -11.26
CA CYS A 138 20.04 -8.32 -11.81
C CYS A 138 19.49 -8.21 -13.24
N LEU A 139 18.46 -7.39 -13.45
CA LEU A 139 17.79 -7.24 -14.75
C LEU A 139 18.68 -6.61 -15.83
N ALA A 140 19.65 -5.78 -15.44
CA ALA A 140 20.59 -5.17 -16.37
C ALA A 140 21.50 -6.21 -17.07
N GLN A 141 21.80 -7.33 -16.40
CA GLN A 141 22.65 -8.39 -16.94
C GLN A 141 21.85 -9.61 -17.40
N ASP A 142 20.73 -9.89 -16.72
CA ASP A 142 19.84 -11.02 -17.00
C ASP A 142 18.37 -10.57 -16.89
N PRO A 143 17.73 -10.19 -18.01
CA PRO A 143 16.33 -9.76 -18.04
C PRO A 143 15.33 -10.82 -17.55
N ASP A 144 15.73 -12.09 -17.48
CA ASP A 144 14.91 -13.20 -16.99
C ASP A 144 15.12 -13.51 -15.51
N SER A 145 15.93 -12.73 -14.80
CA SER A 145 16.16 -12.87 -13.36
C SER A 145 14.86 -13.03 -12.58
N LYS A 146 14.85 -13.96 -11.63
CA LYS A 146 13.78 -14.11 -10.64
C LYS A 146 14.28 -13.50 -9.35
N VAL A 147 13.62 -12.44 -8.90
CA VAL A 147 14.08 -11.63 -7.77
C VAL A 147 12.91 -11.43 -6.79
N ALA A 148 13.16 -11.75 -5.53
CA ALA A 148 12.39 -11.42 -4.35
C ALA A 148 13.37 -10.95 -3.27
N CYS A 149 13.95 -9.75 -3.48
CA CYS A 149 14.98 -9.19 -2.62
C CYS A 149 14.36 -8.32 -1.53
N GLU A 150 14.43 -8.79 -0.30
CA GLU A 150 14.01 -8.05 0.89
C GLU A 150 15.21 -7.34 1.52
N THR A 151 14.97 -6.18 2.09
CA THR A 151 15.97 -5.42 2.84
C THR A 151 15.42 -5.05 4.21
N CYS A 152 16.22 -5.17 5.25
CA CYS A 152 15.95 -4.53 6.53
C CYS A 152 17.17 -3.75 7.03
N THR A 153 16.93 -2.77 7.89
CA THR A 153 18.00 -1.93 8.45
C THR A 153 17.70 -1.50 9.88
N LYS A 154 18.76 -1.34 10.66
CA LYS A 154 18.77 -0.68 11.98
C LYS A 154 20.14 -0.03 12.17
N THR A 155 20.37 0.54 13.35
CA THR A 155 21.64 1.16 13.77
C THR A 155 22.84 0.34 13.29
N ASN A 156 23.64 0.97 12.43
CA ASN A 156 24.90 0.44 11.90
C ASN A 156 24.79 -0.90 11.13
N MET A 157 23.61 -1.22 10.58
CA MET A 157 23.38 -2.50 9.90
C MET A 157 22.33 -2.41 8.78
N VAL A 158 22.66 -3.00 7.64
CA VAL A 158 21.73 -3.31 6.55
C VAL A 158 21.83 -4.80 6.28
N MET A 159 20.70 -5.48 6.14
CA MET A 159 20.63 -6.87 5.69
C MET A 159 19.81 -6.94 4.41
N VAL A 160 20.37 -7.59 3.39
CA VAL A 160 19.66 -8.01 2.18
C VAL A 160 19.45 -9.51 2.22
N PHE A 161 18.23 -9.95 1.98
CA PHE A 161 17.83 -11.35 2.09
C PHE A 161 16.69 -11.69 1.12
N GLY A 162 16.26 -12.96 1.08
CA GLY A 162 15.22 -13.46 0.19
C GLY A 162 15.79 -14.31 -0.95
N GLU A 163 15.07 -14.40 -2.07
CA GLU A 163 15.37 -15.37 -3.12
C GLU A 163 15.71 -14.70 -4.46
N ILE A 164 16.90 -15.02 -4.99
CA ILE A 164 17.37 -14.56 -6.29
C ILE A 164 17.89 -15.73 -7.12
N THR A 165 17.28 -15.95 -8.28
CA THR A 165 17.78 -16.84 -9.33
C THR A 165 18.12 -15.99 -10.56
N THR A 166 19.41 -15.85 -10.84
CA THR A 166 19.91 -14.98 -11.92
C THR A 166 21.22 -15.52 -12.50
N LYS A 167 21.50 -15.18 -13.76
CA LYS A 167 22.82 -15.35 -14.39
C LYS A 167 23.73 -14.13 -14.17
N ALA A 168 23.21 -13.04 -13.61
CA ALA A 168 23.96 -11.83 -13.33
C ALA A 168 25.04 -12.07 -12.27
N ASN A 169 26.18 -11.41 -12.42
CA ASN A 169 27.19 -11.33 -11.37
C ASN A 169 27.00 -10.01 -10.62
N VAL A 170 26.48 -10.10 -9.39
CA VAL A 170 26.03 -8.95 -8.61
C VAL A 170 26.79 -8.88 -7.29
N ASP A 171 27.45 -7.76 -7.04
CA ASP A 171 28.03 -7.43 -5.73
C ASP A 171 26.96 -6.71 -4.90
N TYR A 172 26.22 -7.49 -4.10
CA TYR A 172 25.12 -6.97 -3.27
C TYR A 172 25.61 -5.96 -2.24
N GLU A 173 26.78 -6.19 -1.64
CA GLU A 173 27.33 -5.28 -0.64
C GLU A 173 27.65 -3.92 -1.26
N LYS A 174 28.31 -3.91 -2.42
CA LYS A 174 28.58 -2.67 -3.13
C LYS A 174 27.30 -1.91 -3.48
N ILE A 175 26.25 -2.59 -3.93
CA ILE A 175 24.96 -1.96 -4.26
C ILE A 175 24.31 -1.32 -3.02
N VAL A 176 24.31 -2.03 -1.89
CA VAL A 176 23.80 -1.49 -0.61
C VAL A 176 24.53 -0.19 -0.27
N ARG A 177 25.87 -0.23 -0.27
CA ARG A 177 26.69 0.93 0.09
C ARG A 177 26.50 2.11 -0.86
N ASP A 178 26.49 1.85 -2.17
CA ASP A 178 26.29 2.88 -3.19
C ASP A 178 24.91 3.54 -3.07
N THR A 179 23.88 2.75 -2.82
CA THR A 179 22.50 3.25 -2.62
C THR A 179 22.43 4.14 -1.38
N CYS A 180 22.92 3.67 -0.22
CA CYS A 180 22.99 4.46 1.01
C CYS A 180 23.73 5.79 0.81
N ARG A 181 24.90 5.74 0.14
CA ARG A 181 25.73 6.93 -0.10
C ARG A 181 25.02 7.93 -0.99
N SER A 182 24.34 7.47 -2.05
CA SER A 182 23.62 8.34 -3.00
C SER A 182 22.43 9.09 -2.36
N ILE A 183 21.83 8.50 -1.34
CA ILE A 183 20.73 9.09 -0.55
C ILE A 183 21.27 10.19 0.39
N GLY A 184 22.50 10.01 0.88
CA GLY A 184 23.19 10.96 1.77
C GLY A 184 23.57 10.38 3.14
N PHE A 185 23.52 9.06 3.31
CA PHE A 185 24.00 8.37 4.51
C PHE A 185 25.51 8.17 4.45
N VAL A 186 26.26 9.20 4.86
CA VAL A 186 27.72 9.29 4.71
C VAL A 186 28.48 9.38 6.04
N SER A 187 27.76 9.28 7.18
CA SER A 187 28.36 9.31 8.52
C SER A 187 27.35 8.83 9.58
N ASP A 188 27.86 8.39 10.73
CA ASP A 188 27.01 8.04 11.88
C ASP A 188 26.16 9.24 12.34
N ASP A 189 26.67 10.47 12.20
CA ASP A 189 25.97 11.70 12.60
C ASP A 189 24.64 11.88 11.86
N VAL A 190 24.54 11.44 10.61
CA VAL A 190 23.29 11.52 9.82
C VAL A 190 22.41 10.29 9.95
N GLY A 191 22.83 9.27 10.71
CA GLY A 191 22.02 8.11 11.08
C GLY A 191 22.45 6.78 10.46
N LEU A 192 23.37 6.79 9.50
CA LEU A 192 24.04 5.60 8.94
C LEU A 192 25.27 6.06 8.14
N ASP A 193 26.37 5.34 8.29
CA ASP A 193 27.57 5.50 7.46
C ASP A 193 27.64 4.38 6.40
N ALA A 194 27.49 4.72 5.13
CA ALA A 194 27.53 3.75 4.03
C ALA A 194 28.87 3.00 3.91
N ASP A 195 29.98 3.58 4.34
CA ASP A 195 31.32 3.00 4.20
C ASP A 195 31.71 2.14 5.41
N HIS A 196 31.09 2.38 6.57
CA HIS A 196 31.40 1.67 7.82
C HIS A 196 30.30 0.76 8.34
N CYS A 197 29.07 0.83 7.81
CA CYS A 197 27.99 -0.03 8.28
C CYS A 197 28.20 -1.51 7.96
N LYS A 198 27.64 -2.37 8.81
CA LYS A 198 27.61 -3.82 8.56
C LYS A 198 26.61 -4.10 7.44
N VAL A 199 27.05 -4.78 6.39
CA VAL A 199 26.16 -5.30 5.35
C VAL A 199 26.12 -6.82 5.49
N LEU A 200 24.93 -7.35 5.77
CA LEU A 200 24.67 -8.77 5.90
C LEU A 200 23.95 -9.26 4.65
N VAL A 201 24.51 -10.26 3.98
CA VAL A 201 23.91 -10.84 2.77
C VAL A 201 23.44 -12.25 3.10
N ASN A 202 22.13 -12.48 3.02
CA ASN A 202 21.49 -13.77 3.27
C ASN A 202 20.49 -14.10 2.16
N ILE A 203 21.01 -14.21 0.93
CA ILE A 203 20.23 -14.44 -0.30
C ILE A 203 20.37 -15.90 -0.72
N GLU A 204 19.25 -16.56 -0.99
CA GLU A 204 19.18 -17.93 -1.49
C GLU A 204 18.65 -17.99 -2.93
N GLN A 205 18.68 -19.17 -3.56
CA GLN A 205 18.04 -19.38 -4.86
C GLN A 205 16.53 -19.59 -4.68
N GLN A 206 15.73 -19.23 -5.69
CA GLN A 206 14.29 -19.48 -5.67
C GLN A 206 13.98 -20.97 -5.58
N SER A 207 12.96 -21.33 -4.79
CA SER A 207 12.47 -22.72 -4.68
C SER A 207 12.15 -23.32 -6.06
N PRO A 208 12.68 -24.52 -6.38
CA PRO A 208 12.38 -25.24 -7.62
C PRO A 208 10.88 -25.51 -7.83
N ASP A 209 10.11 -25.72 -6.75
CA ASP A 209 8.67 -26.00 -6.81
C ASP A 209 7.88 -24.78 -7.32
N ILE A 210 8.28 -23.59 -6.88
CA ILE A 210 7.72 -22.31 -7.36
C ILE A 210 8.12 -22.10 -8.82
N ALA A 211 9.38 -22.34 -9.16
CA ALA A 211 9.89 -22.16 -10.51
C ALA A 211 9.15 -23.04 -11.54
N GLN A 212 8.81 -24.28 -11.18
CA GLN A 212 8.02 -25.19 -12.01
C GLN A 212 6.59 -24.66 -12.24
N GLY A 213 5.92 -24.22 -11.18
CA GLY A 213 4.53 -23.74 -11.26
C GLY A 213 4.38 -22.44 -12.07
N VAL A 214 5.31 -21.51 -11.91
CA VAL A 214 5.23 -20.16 -12.48
C VAL A 214 5.73 -20.12 -13.92
N HIS A 215 6.97 -20.57 -14.17
CA HIS A 215 7.64 -20.43 -15.46
C HIS A 215 8.17 -21.75 -16.03
N GLY A 216 7.86 -22.90 -15.38
CA GLY A 216 8.26 -24.23 -15.84
C GLY A 216 9.78 -24.37 -15.96
N HIS A 217 10.56 -23.83 -15.01
CA HIS A 217 12.02 -23.72 -15.15
C HIS A 217 12.46 -23.02 -16.45
N PHE A 218 11.77 -21.92 -16.79
CA PHE A 218 12.03 -21.08 -17.97
C PHE A 218 11.63 -21.72 -19.31
N THR A 219 10.72 -22.70 -19.28
CA THR A 219 10.22 -23.37 -20.50
C THR A 219 8.84 -22.89 -20.96
N LYS A 220 8.05 -22.26 -20.08
CA LYS A 220 6.71 -21.74 -20.44
C LYS A 220 6.81 -20.55 -21.38
N ARG A 221 5.90 -20.47 -22.36
CA ARG A 221 5.74 -19.29 -23.21
C ARG A 221 5.10 -18.13 -22.43
N PRO A 222 5.28 -16.86 -22.83
CA PRO A 222 4.72 -15.72 -22.11
C PRO A 222 3.21 -15.81 -21.81
N GLU A 223 2.43 -16.32 -22.75
CA GLU A 223 0.98 -16.54 -22.62
C GLU A 223 0.61 -17.65 -21.62
N GLU A 224 1.56 -18.50 -21.24
CA GLU A 224 1.41 -19.65 -20.33
C GLU A 224 2.07 -19.40 -18.96
N ILE A 225 2.79 -18.29 -18.78
CA ILE A 225 3.38 -17.89 -17.51
C ILE A 225 2.26 -17.72 -16.49
N GLY A 226 2.32 -18.51 -15.42
CA GLY A 226 1.38 -18.38 -14.30
C GLY A 226 1.74 -17.20 -13.40
N ALA A 227 0.79 -16.73 -12.60
CA ALA A 227 1.08 -15.74 -11.58
C ALA A 227 2.14 -16.26 -10.59
N GLY A 228 3.11 -15.40 -10.24
CA GLY A 228 4.18 -15.73 -9.31
C GLY A 228 3.73 -16.06 -7.88
N ASP A 229 2.54 -15.57 -7.50
CA ASP A 229 1.86 -15.83 -6.23
C ASP A 229 0.35 -15.59 -6.43
N GLN A 230 -0.45 -15.96 -5.43
CA GLN A 230 -1.83 -15.50 -5.31
C GLN A 230 -1.89 -14.05 -4.81
N GLY A 231 -3.01 -13.38 -5.08
CA GLY A 231 -3.25 -12.04 -4.52
C GLY A 231 -4.29 -11.27 -5.31
N HIS A 232 -4.61 -10.07 -4.86
CA HIS A 232 -5.42 -9.12 -5.61
C HIS A 232 -4.77 -7.74 -5.60
N MET A 233 -4.95 -6.97 -6.66
CA MET A 233 -4.31 -5.67 -6.86
C MET A 233 -5.35 -4.63 -7.27
N PHE A 234 -5.10 -3.37 -6.95
CA PHE A 234 -6.00 -2.25 -7.25
C PHE A 234 -5.31 -1.14 -8.04
N GLY A 235 -6.03 -0.66 -9.04
CA GLY A 235 -5.70 0.47 -9.87
C GLY A 235 -6.65 1.60 -9.59
N TYR A 236 -6.16 2.83 -9.49
CA TYR A 236 -7.01 3.99 -9.23
C TYR A 236 -6.61 5.18 -10.10
N ALA A 237 -7.60 5.95 -10.53
CA ALA A 237 -7.42 7.24 -11.17
C ALA A 237 -8.61 8.17 -10.87
N THR A 238 -8.32 9.47 -10.87
CA THR A 238 -9.24 10.57 -10.55
C THR A 238 -8.85 11.79 -11.37
N ASP A 239 -9.80 12.61 -11.82
CA ASP A 239 -9.54 13.77 -12.65
C ASP A 239 -9.14 15.04 -11.88
N GLU A 240 -8.94 14.95 -10.57
CA GLU A 240 -8.65 16.09 -9.70
C GLU A 240 -7.24 16.69 -9.90
N THR A 241 -6.31 15.97 -10.54
CA THR A 241 -4.97 16.45 -10.92
C THR A 241 -4.60 16.06 -12.36
N PRO A 242 -3.69 16.81 -13.03
CA PRO A 242 -3.24 16.47 -14.38
C PRO A 242 -2.65 15.06 -14.52
N GLU A 243 -1.92 14.59 -13.50
CA GLU A 243 -1.34 13.25 -13.45
C GLU A 243 -2.36 12.13 -13.11
N LEU A 244 -3.64 12.49 -13.00
CA LEU A 244 -4.77 11.62 -12.70
C LEU A 244 -4.61 10.88 -11.36
N MET A 245 -4.18 11.61 -10.34
CA MET A 245 -3.92 11.13 -8.97
C MET A 245 -4.65 11.96 -7.91
N PRO A 246 -4.88 11.43 -6.70
CA PRO A 246 -5.47 12.20 -5.61
C PRO A 246 -4.56 13.36 -5.17
N LEU A 247 -5.12 14.58 -5.06
CA LEU A 247 -4.37 15.79 -4.72
C LEU A 247 -3.68 15.67 -3.36
N SER A 248 -4.33 15.12 -2.33
CA SER A 248 -3.72 14.94 -1.01
C SER A 248 -2.43 14.13 -1.08
N HIS A 249 -2.43 13.05 -1.86
CA HIS A 249 -1.26 12.19 -2.08
C HIS A 249 -0.19 12.90 -2.91
N VAL A 250 -0.58 13.53 -4.03
CA VAL A 250 0.33 14.29 -4.91
C VAL A 250 1.07 15.37 -4.13
N LEU A 251 0.36 16.16 -3.31
CA LEU A 251 0.98 17.24 -2.55
C LEU A 251 1.92 16.72 -1.47
N ALA A 252 1.53 15.71 -0.69
CA ALA A 252 2.41 15.10 0.29
C ALA A 252 3.70 14.56 -0.38
N THR A 253 3.55 13.81 -1.46
CA THR A 253 4.69 13.26 -2.21
C THR A 253 5.60 14.33 -2.81
N LYS A 254 5.03 15.39 -3.42
CA LYS A 254 5.82 16.49 -3.98
C LYS A 254 6.53 17.31 -2.90
N LEU A 255 5.94 17.48 -1.71
CA LEU A 255 6.63 18.11 -0.57
C LEU A 255 7.84 17.28 -0.13
N GLY A 256 7.69 15.95 -0.05
CA GLY A 256 8.79 15.05 0.29
C GLY A 256 9.92 15.07 -0.74
N ALA A 257 9.59 15.04 -2.03
CA ALA A 257 10.58 15.18 -3.10
C ALA A 257 11.28 16.56 -3.04
N ARG A 258 10.52 17.64 -2.82
CA ARG A 258 11.07 18.99 -2.73
C ARG A 258 12.03 19.16 -1.55
N LEU A 259 11.75 18.55 -0.39
CA LEU A 259 12.69 18.52 0.75
C LEU A 259 14.04 17.92 0.35
N THR A 260 14.03 16.82 -0.38
CA THR A 260 15.25 16.22 -0.92
C THR A 260 15.95 17.13 -1.91
N ASP A 261 15.22 17.79 -2.81
CA ASP A 261 15.81 18.69 -3.80
C ASP A 261 16.56 19.84 -3.14
N VAL A 262 15.93 20.53 -2.17
CA VAL A 262 16.55 21.68 -1.49
C VAL A 262 17.70 21.29 -0.57
N ARG A 263 17.73 20.03 -0.09
CA ARG A 263 18.88 19.45 0.60
C ARG A 263 20.02 19.20 -0.38
N LYS A 264 19.79 18.45 -1.46
CA LYS A 264 20.82 18.02 -2.41
C LYS A 264 21.42 19.18 -3.22
N ASN A 265 20.64 20.24 -3.47
CA ASN A 265 21.13 21.42 -4.18
C ASN A 265 21.74 22.49 -3.25
N GLY A 266 21.73 22.27 -1.93
CA GLY A 266 22.31 23.17 -0.93
C GLY A 266 21.47 24.40 -0.55
N THR A 267 20.25 24.56 -1.07
CA THR A 267 19.35 25.67 -0.69
C THR A 267 19.05 25.66 0.81
N CYS A 268 18.76 24.48 1.36
CA CYS A 268 18.58 24.25 2.79
C CYS A 268 19.60 23.20 3.25
N ALA A 269 20.88 23.60 3.27
CA ALA A 269 22.01 22.68 3.54
C ALA A 269 21.99 22.05 4.94
N TRP A 270 21.23 22.62 5.88
CA TRP A 270 21.03 22.09 7.22
C TRP A 270 20.14 20.83 7.25
N LEU A 271 19.45 20.52 6.15
CA LEU A 271 18.60 19.33 6.04
C LEU A 271 19.43 18.05 6.01
N ARG A 272 18.93 17.02 6.70
CA ARG A 272 19.44 15.65 6.63
C ARG A 272 18.45 14.74 5.90
N PRO A 273 18.83 13.49 5.54
CA PRO A 273 18.05 12.69 4.59
C PRO A 273 16.62 12.29 5.02
N ASP A 274 16.39 12.04 6.32
CA ASP A 274 15.09 11.54 6.80
C ASP A 274 14.05 12.67 6.90
N GLY A 275 12.84 12.41 6.44
CA GLY A 275 11.77 13.40 6.42
C GLY A 275 10.41 12.78 6.12
N LYS A 276 9.36 13.40 6.68
CA LYS A 276 7.96 12.99 6.58
C LYS A 276 7.10 14.20 6.28
N THR A 277 6.09 14.00 5.44
CA THR A 277 5.13 15.03 5.05
C THR A 277 3.72 14.48 5.09
N GLN A 278 2.76 15.31 5.44
CA GLN A 278 1.36 14.93 5.46
C GLN A 278 0.50 16.13 5.10
N VAL A 279 -0.52 15.89 4.26
CA VAL A 279 -1.41 16.93 3.76
C VAL A 279 -2.85 16.49 3.98
N THR A 280 -3.60 17.33 4.69
CA THR A 280 -5.05 17.22 4.82
C THR A 280 -5.70 18.19 3.86
N VAL A 281 -6.50 17.67 2.93
CA VAL A 281 -7.23 18.44 1.94
C VAL A 281 -8.72 18.41 2.27
N GLU A 282 -9.37 19.56 2.13
CA GLU A 282 -10.81 19.69 2.21
C GLU A 282 -11.43 19.45 0.83
N TYR A 283 -12.37 18.51 0.76
CA TYR A 283 -12.99 18.05 -0.47
C TYR A 283 -14.50 18.26 -0.46
N ARG A 284 -15.05 18.47 -1.65
CA ARG A 284 -16.48 18.32 -1.94
C ARG A 284 -16.71 17.12 -2.84
N ASN A 285 -17.78 16.38 -2.59
CA ASN A 285 -18.25 15.31 -3.46
C ASN A 285 -19.22 15.86 -4.52
N ASP A 286 -18.83 15.78 -5.79
CA ASP A 286 -19.61 16.23 -6.95
C ASP A 286 -20.07 15.01 -7.75
N GLY A 287 -21.23 14.44 -7.38
CA GLY A 287 -21.78 13.28 -8.08
C GLY A 287 -20.84 12.07 -8.13
N GLY A 288 -20.03 11.86 -7.10
CA GLY A 288 -19.01 10.82 -7.05
C GLY A 288 -17.60 11.27 -7.47
N ALA A 289 -17.43 12.46 -8.04
CA ALA A 289 -16.11 13.02 -8.33
C ALA A 289 -15.55 13.80 -7.13
N MET A 290 -14.23 13.75 -6.93
CA MET A 290 -13.58 14.51 -5.85
C MET A 290 -13.17 15.89 -6.35
N VAL A 291 -13.65 16.92 -5.68
CA VAL A 291 -13.29 18.31 -5.99
C VAL A 291 -12.52 18.88 -4.80
N PRO A 292 -11.19 19.03 -4.90
CA PRO A 292 -10.41 19.70 -3.86
C PRO A 292 -10.81 21.16 -3.75
N ILE A 293 -11.09 21.62 -2.53
CA ILE A 293 -11.47 23.00 -2.24
C ILE A 293 -10.25 23.80 -1.77
N ARG A 294 -9.54 23.28 -0.76
CA ARG A 294 -8.36 23.91 -0.16
C ARG A 294 -7.52 22.89 0.61
N VAL A 295 -6.27 23.24 0.90
CA VAL A 295 -5.43 22.52 1.86
C VAL A 295 -5.78 23.00 3.27
N HIS A 296 -6.27 22.09 4.09
CA HIS A 296 -6.62 22.37 5.48
C HIS A 296 -5.40 22.38 6.39
N THR A 297 -4.56 21.35 6.30
CA THR A 297 -3.36 21.21 7.15
C THR A 297 -2.19 20.70 6.34
N VAL A 298 -1.01 21.28 6.58
CA VAL A 298 0.29 20.78 6.12
C VAL A 298 1.14 20.45 7.34
N LEU A 299 1.66 19.23 7.37
CA LEU A 299 2.62 18.75 8.36
C LEU A 299 3.94 18.39 7.65
N ILE A 300 5.05 18.91 8.17
CA ILE A 300 6.40 18.50 7.77
C ILE A 300 7.20 18.23 9.05
N SER A 301 7.78 17.04 9.12
CA SER A 301 8.81 16.68 10.10
C SER A 301 10.06 16.27 9.35
N THR A 302 11.11 17.07 9.44
CA THR A 302 12.36 16.83 8.70
C THR A 302 13.55 16.75 9.63
N GLN A 303 14.45 15.81 9.34
CA GLN A 303 15.73 15.69 10.01
C GLN A 303 16.60 16.90 9.66
N HIS A 304 17.35 17.39 10.63
CA HIS A 304 18.20 18.57 10.49
C HIS A 304 19.51 18.44 11.28
N ASP A 305 20.48 19.30 10.99
CA ASP A 305 21.69 19.41 11.79
C ASP A 305 21.45 20.12 13.13
N GLU A 306 22.51 20.23 13.94
CA GLU A 306 22.40 20.80 15.28
C GLU A 306 22.32 22.34 15.32
N THR A 307 22.59 23.00 14.19
CA THR A 307 22.91 24.43 14.12
C THR A 307 21.71 25.30 13.82
N VAL A 308 20.74 24.79 13.04
CA VAL A 308 19.56 25.55 12.64
C VAL A 308 18.52 25.64 13.77
N THR A 309 17.89 26.80 13.92
CA THR A 309 16.83 27.03 14.90
C THR A 309 15.45 26.60 14.37
N ASN A 310 14.49 26.34 15.25
CA ASN A 310 13.12 25.99 14.84
C ASN A 310 12.43 27.11 14.04
N ASP A 311 12.75 28.38 14.33
CA ASP A 311 12.18 29.53 13.62
C ASP A 311 12.71 29.59 12.18
N GLU A 312 14.01 29.36 11.97
CA GLU A 312 14.62 29.26 10.64
C GLU A 312 14.08 28.04 9.88
N ILE A 313 13.98 26.87 10.52
CA ILE A 313 13.35 25.68 9.93
C ILE A 313 11.93 26.03 9.45
N ALA A 314 11.11 26.64 10.30
CA ALA A 314 9.74 26.96 9.95
C ALA A 314 9.64 28.00 8.80
N ALA A 315 10.53 28.98 8.76
CA ALA A 315 10.59 29.97 7.69
C ALA A 315 11.02 29.34 6.35
N ASP A 316 12.11 28.59 6.35
CA ASP A 316 12.67 27.94 5.17
C ASP A 316 11.71 26.89 4.60
N LEU A 317 11.08 26.07 5.45
CA LEU A 317 10.09 25.08 4.99
C LEU A 317 8.89 25.76 4.32
N LYS A 318 8.42 26.89 4.83
CA LYS A 318 7.33 27.64 4.19
C LYS A 318 7.76 28.19 2.83
N GLU A 319 8.92 28.82 2.77
CA GLU A 319 9.37 29.54 1.57
C GLU A 319 9.91 28.62 0.48
N HIS A 320 10.75 27.65 0.84
CA HIS A 320 11.52 26.85 -0.11
C HIS A 320 10.90 25.49 -0.41
N VAL A 321 9.95 25.02 0.41
CA VAL A 321 9.31 23.71 0.26
C VAL A 321 7.80 23.82 0.00
N ILE A 322 7.05 24.51 0.87
CA ILE A 322 5.58 24.53 0.79
C ILE A 322 5.09 25.42 -0.35
N LYS A 323 5.48 26.70 -0.38
CA LYS A 323 5.03 27.65 -1.41
C LYS A 323 5.34 27.19 -2.85
N PRO A 324 6.52 26.61 -3.15
CA PRO A 324 6.83 26.15 -4.50
C PRO A 324 6.02 24.92 -4.95
N VAL A 325 5.46 24.16 -4.00
CA VAL A 325 4.78 22.89 -4.27
C VAL A 325 3.27 23.03 -4.27
N ILE A 326 2.70 23.71 -3.28
CA ILE A 326 1.25 23.82 -3.12
C ILE A 326 0.75 25.02 -3.92
N PRO A 327 -0.13 24.83 -4.93
CA PRO A 327 -0.70 25.93 -5.68
C PRO A 327 -1.40 26.93 -4.75
N GLU A 328 -1.14 28.24 -4.95
CA GLU A 328 -1.65 29.31 -4.08
C GLU A 328 -3.18 29.27 -3.91
N LYS A 329 -3.92 28.86 -4.95
CA LYS A 329 -5.38 28.71 -4.89
C LYS A 329 -5.90 27.75 -3.81
N TYR A 330 -5.04 26.87 -3.28
CA TYR A 330 -5.40 25.94 -2.21
C TYR A 330 -4.89 26.38 -0.83
N LEU A 331 -4.10 27.46 -0.75
CA LEU A 331 -3.60 28.00 0.51
C LEU A 331 -4.39 29.25 0.89
N ASP A 332 -4.77 29.34 2.17
CA ASP A 332 -5.41 30.54 2.71
C ASP A 332 -4.96 30.81 4.15
N GLU A 333 -5.47 31.90 4.74
CA GLU A 333 -5.17 32.33 6.10
C GLU A 333 -5.57 31.30 7.17
N LYS A 334 -6.41 30.33 6.83
CA LYS A 334 -6.87 29.26 7.73
C LYS A 334 -6.08 27.97 7.55
N THR A 335 -5.13 27.89 6.62
CA THR A 335 -4.30 26.69 6.46
C THR A 335 -3.41 26.53 7.69
N ILE A 336 -3.49 25.36 8.31
CA ILE A 336 -2.73 25.03 9.52
C ILE A 336 -1.37 24.45 9.11
N PHE A 337 -0.29 24.95 9.72
CA PHE A 337 1.07 24.47 9.47
C PHE A 337 1.66 23.88 10.74
N HIS A 338 2.01 22.60 10.69
CA HIS A 338 2.81 21.93 11.71
C HIS A 338 4.21 21.66 11.15
N LEU A 339 5.21 22.44 11.59
CA LEU A 339 6.57 22.38 11.06
C LEU A 339 7.50 21.96 12.18
N ASN A 340 8.06 20.75 12.08
CA ASN A 340 8.78 20.05 13.13
C ASN A 340 8.06 20.11 14.50
N PRO A 341 6.79 19.66 14.60
CA PRO A 341 5.98 19.83 15.81
C PRO A 341 6.53 19.10 17.05
N SER A 342 7.39 18.10 16.88
CA SER A 342 8.09 17.43 17.98
C SER A 342 9.28 18.23 18.52
N GLY A 343 9.59 19.39 17.93
CA GLY A 343 10.80 20.14 18.21
C GLY A 343 11.99 19.58 17.44
N ARG A 344 13.00 19.08 18.15
CA ARG A 344 14.29 18.69 17.56
C ARG A 344 14.21 17.30 16.90
N PHE A 345 14.69 17.20 15.66
CA PHE A 345 14.83 15.95 14.90
C PHE A 345 16.25 15.89 14.29
N VAL A 346 17.26 15.57 15.11
CA VAL A 346 18.66 15.46 14.65
C VAL A 346 19.05 14.02 14.31
N ILE A 347 18.66 13.08 15.16
CA ILE A 347 18.83 11.64 14.95
C ILE A 347 17.72 11.16 14.00
N GLY A 348 18.09 10.49 12.91
CA GLY A 348 17.16 9.98 11.92
C GLY A 348 17.67 8.72 11.23
N GLY A 349 16.99 8.29 10.17
CA GLY A 349 17.38 7.11 9.40
C GLY A 349 17.39 5.83 10.26
N PRO A 350 18.22 4.84 9.89
CA PRO A 350 18.30 3.55 10.60
C PRO A 350 18.71 3.64 12.07
N HIS A 351 19.43 4.70 12.47
CA HIS A 351 19.75 4.93 13.87
C HIS A 351 18.48 5.23 14.67
N GLY A 352 17.62 6.11 14.16
CA GLY A 352 16.38 6.53 14.81
C GLY A 352 15.30 5.44 14.83
N ASP A 353 15.16 4.66 13.76
CA ASP A 353 14.08 3.67 13.61
C ASP A 353 14.54 2.45 12.78
N ALA A 354 13.83 1.33 12.88
CA ALA A 354 14.04 0.19 11.98
C ALA A 354 13.41 0.46 10.61
N GLY A 355 14.00 -0.08 9.55
CA GLY A 355 13.43 -0.06 8.20
C GLY A 355 13.26 -1.46 7.64
N LEU A 356 12.19 -1.69 6.89
CA LEU A 356 11.95 -2.91 6.13
C LEU A 356 11.30 -2.59 4.78
N THR A 357 11.68 -3.35 3.75
CA THR A 357 11.04 -3.31 2.42
C THR A 357 9.54 -3.56 2.53
N GLY A 358 8.74 -2.84 1.73
CA GLY A 358 7.30 -3.05 1.65
C GLY A 358 6.50 -2.52 2.85
N ARG A 359 7.07 -1.62 3.66
CA ARG A 359 6.36 -1.00 4.80
C ARG A 359 5.71 0.36 4.48
N LYS A 360 5.75 0.77 3.21
CA LYS A 360 5.23 2.06 2.73
C LYS A 360 4.25 1.92 1.55
N ILE A 361 3.58 0.77 1.43
CA ILE A 361 2.70 0.43 0.31
C ILE A 361 1.56 1.43 0.01
N ILE A 362 1.04 2.14 1.02
CA ILE A 362 0.02 3.18 0.80
C ILE A 362 0.64 4.47 0.25
N ILE A 363 1.87 4.80 0.66
CA ILE A 363 2.66 5.90 0.10
C ILE A 363 3.13 5.55 -1.32
N ASP A 364 3.37 4.28 -1.61
CA ASP A 364 3.74 3.84 -2.96
C ASP A 364 2.61 3.93 -3.98
N THR A 365 1.37 3.96 -3.49
CA THR A 365 0.17 3.87 -4.32
C THR A 365 -0.61 5.17 -4.32
N TYR A 366 -1.69 5.25 -3.53
CA TYR A 366 -2.71 6.28 -3.68
C TYR A 366 -2.99 7.06 -2.40
N GLY A 367 -2.14 6.94 -1.38
CA GLY A 367 -2.24 7.73 -0.14
C GLY A 367 -3.54 7.51 0.63
N GLY A 368 -4.12 6.32 0.54
CA GLY A 368 -5.38 5.94 1.20
C GLY A 368 -6.61 5.98 0.30
N TRP A 369 -6.50 6.59 -0.89
CA TRP A 369 -7.56 6.57 -1.90
C TRP A 369 -7.60 5.25 -2.67
N GLY A 370 -8.71 4.99 -3.37
CA GLY A 370 -8.92 3.73 -4.07
C GLY A 370 -8.97 2.57 -3.08
N ALA A 371 -8.08 1.60 -3.25
CA ALA A 371 -7.87 0.49 -2.32
C ALA A 371 -6.45 -0.08 -2.49
N HIS A 372 -6.05 -1.02 -1.62
CA HIS A 372 -4.77 -1.69 -1.70
C HIS A 372 -4.91 -3.21 -1.51
N GLY A 373 -4.09 -3.97 -2.25
CA GLY A 373 -4.13 -5.42 -2.29
C GLY A 373 -3.37 -6.14 -1.18
N GLY A 374 -2.42 -5.42 -0.57
CA GLY A 374 -1.52 -5.91 0.48
C GLY A 374 -0.10 -6.21 -0.02
N GLY A 375 0.06 -6.53 -1.31
CA GLY A 375 1.36 -6.83 -1.90
C GLY A 375 2.28 -5.60 -2.04
N ALA A 376 3.49 -5.68 -1.52
CA ALA A 376 4.55 -4.70 -1.75
C ALA A 376 5.15 -4.80 -3.16
N PHE A 377 5.85 -3.75 -3.61
CA PHE A 377 6.43 -3.67 -4.96
C PHE A 377 7.94 -3.92 -4.99
N SER A 378 8.71 -3.19 -4.18
CA SER A 378 10.17 -3.18 -4.25
C SER A 378 10.81 -4.53 -4.04
N GLY A 379 11.89 -4.81 -4.77
CA GLY A 379 12.61 -6.08 -4.72
C GLY A 379 11.98 -7.22 -5.52
N LYS A 380 10.84 -7.01 -6.19
CA LYS A 380 10.14 -8.05 -6.95
C LYS A 380 10.30 -7.89 -8.46
N ASP A 381 10.71 -8.96 -9.14
CA ASP A 381 10.71 -9.00 -10.60
C ASP A 381 9.27 -9.06 -11.17
N PRO A 382 9.04 -8.70 -12.45
CA PRO A 382 7.69 -8.48 -12.97
C PRO A 382 6.83 -9.76 -13.12
N THR A 383 7.38 -10.95 -12.88
CA THR A 383 6.56 -12.17 -12.76
C THR A 383 5.71 -12.18 -11.48
N LYS A 384 6.05 -11.36 -10.48
CA LYS A 384 5.26 -11.17 -9.25
C LYS A 384 4.12 -10.20 -9.55
N VAL A 385 2.90 -10.75 -9.52
CA VAL A 385 1.68 -10.00 -9.87
C VAL A 385 1.35 -8.88 -8.90
N ASP A 386 1.90 -8.88 -7.68
CA ASP A 386 1.81 -7.72 -6.77
C ASP A 386 2.27 -6.43 -7.45
N ARG A 387 3.37 -6.49 -8.22
CA ARG A 387 3.92 -5.34 -8.93
C ARG A 387 3.30 -5.18 -10.32
N SER A 388 3.42 -6.20 -11.17
CA SER A 388 2.97 -6.10 -12.57
C SER A 388 1.45 -5.98 -12.67
N GLY A 389 0.71 -6.73 -11.85
CA GLY A 389 -0.74 -6.64 -11.72
C GLY A 389 -1.18 -5.25 -11.27
N ALA A 390 -0.56 -4.68 -10.22
CA ALA A 390 -0.86 -3.32 -9.77
C ALA A 390 -0.58 -2.25 -10.85
N TYR A 391 0.54 -2.38 -11.57
CA TYR A 391 0.90 -1.46 -12.65
C TYR A 391 -0.11 -1.51 -13.80
N ILE A 392 -0.55 -2.71 -14.24
CA ILE A 392 -1.52 -2.80 -15.34
C ILE A 392 -2.89 -2.26 -14.95
N VAL A 393 -3.34 -2.46 -13.69
CA VAL A 393 -4.62 -1.88 -13.25
C VAL A 393 -4.53 -0.38 -13.05
N ARG A 394 -3.37 0.18 -12.67
CA ARG A 394 -3.13 1.63 -12.76
C ARG A 394 -3.30 2.12 -14.19
N GLN A 395 -2.68 1.46 -15.17
CA GLN A 395 -2.82 1.83 -16.58
C GLN A 395 -4.28 1.75 -17.04
N ALA A 396 -5.02 0.73 -16.62
CA ALA A 396 -6.44 0.57 -16.94
C ALA A 396 -7.29 1.70 -16.35
N ALA A 397 -7.20 1.94 -15.04
CA ALA A 397 -7.94 3.01 -14.37
C ALA A 397 -7.62 4.39 -14.96
N LYS A 398 -6.33 4.69 -15.16
CA LYS A 398 -5.85 5.93 -15.78
C LYS A 398 -6.40 6.08 -17.20
N SER A 399 -6.42 5.01 -17.99
CA SER A 399 -6.95 5.04 -19.34
C SER A 399 -8.47 5.27 -19.37
N VAL A 400 -9.23 4.68 -18.44
CA VAL A 400 -10.68 4.93 -18.33
C VAL A 400 -10.95 6.42 -18.07
N VAL A 401 -10.25 7.04 -17.12
CA VAL A 401 -10.43 8.47 -16.80
C VAL A 401 -9.93 9.37 -17.93
N ALA A 402 -8.74 9.11 -18.46
CA ALA A 402 -8.14 9.93 -19.53
C ALA A 402 -8.93 9.92 -20.84
N ASN A 403 -9.57 8.79 -21.19
CA ASN A 403 -10.46 8.71 -22.36
C ASN A 403 -11.86 9.32 -22.09
N GLY A 404 -12.09 9.83 -20.88
CA GLY A 404 -13.30 10.53 -20.49
C GLY A 404 -14.52 9.64 -20.30
N LEU A 405 -14.34 8.34 -20.05
CA LEU A 405 -15.43 7.40 -19.73
C LEU A 405 -15.98 7.65 -18.32
N ALA A 406 -15.13 8.09 -17.40
CA ALA A 406 -15.46 8.40 -16.02
C ALA A 406 -14.57 9.53 -15.50
N ARG A 407 -14.96 10.17 -14.39
CA ARG A 407 -14.11 11.15 -13.68
C ARG A 407 -13.26 10.47 -12.61
N ARG A 408 -13.70 9.32 -12.12
CA ARG A 408 -13.05 8.50 -11.10
C ARG A 408 -13.22 7.03 -11.44
N CYS A 409 -12.18 6.23 -11.25
CA CYS A 409 -12.22 4.81 -11.58
C CYS A 409 -11.33 4.02 -10.64
N ILE A 410 -11.87 2.92 -10.10
CA ILE A 410 -11.10 1.85 -9.46
C ILE A 410 -11.21 0.57 -10.28
N VAL A 411 -10.09 -0.15 -10.40
CA VAL A 411 -10.00 -1.44 -11.07
C VAL A 411 -9.37 -2.44 -10.12
N GLN A 412 -9.99 -3.61 -9.92
CA GLN A 412 -9.39 -4.72 -9.18
C GLN A 412 -9.07 -5.87 -10.14
N VAL A 413 -7.96 -6.57 -9.89
CA VAL A 413 -7.63 -7.86 -10.52
C VAL A 413 -7.18 -8.85 -9.44
N SER A 414 -7.43 -10.15 -9.61
CA SER A 414 -6.90 -11.18 -8.70
C SER A 414 -6.36 -12.41 -9.42
N TYR A 415 -5.43 -13.12 -8.78
CA TYR A 415 -4.73 -14.27 -9.33
C TYR A 415 -4.63 -15.42 -8.33
N ALA A 416 -4.46 -16.63 -8.86
CA ALA A 416 -3.94 -17.79 -8.14
C ALA A 416 -2.55 -18.15 -8.68
N ILE A 417 -1.67 -18.60 -7.79
CA ILE A 417 -0.30 -19.01 -8.15
C ILE A 417 -0.32 -20.06 -9.27
N GLY A 418 0.53 -19.87 -10.28
CA GLY A 418 0.66 -20.79 -11.42
C GLY A 418 -0.46 -20.70 -12.47
N VAL A 419 -1.50 -19.90 -12.25
CA VAL A 419 -2.60 -19.67 -13.21
C VAL A 419 -2.34 -18.38 -14.00
N PRO A 420 -2.33 -18.41 -15.36
CA PRO A 420 -2.10 -17.20 -16.16
C PRO A 420 -3.28 -16.22 -16.14
N GLU A 421 -4.50 -16.71 -16.28
CA GLU A 421 -5.70 -15.89 -16.35
C GLU A 421 -6.10 -15.36 -14.96
N PRO A 422 -6.57 -14.11 -14.85
CA PRO A 422 -7.07 -13.59 -13.58
C PRO A 422 -8.34 -14.33 -13.13
N LEU A 423 -8.47 -14.57 -11.83
CA LEU A 423 -9.67 -15.16 -11.23
C LEU A 423 -10.84 -14.18 -11.22
N SER A 424 -10.56 -12.89 -11.06
CA SER A 424 -11.57 -11.83 -11.10
C SER A 424 -11.00 -10.54 -11.66
N VAL A 425 -11.88 -9.75 -12.29
CA VAL A 425 -11.64 -8.36 -12.68
C VAL A 425 -12.90 -7.56 -12.32
N PHE A 426 -12.73 -6.43 -11.64
CA PHE A 426 -13.83 -5.55 -11.21
C PHE A 426 -13.51 -4.10 -11.57
N VAL A 427 -14.55 -3.33 -11.93
CA VAL A 427 -14.47 -1.90 -12.24
C VAL A 427 -15.63 -1.20 -11.52
N ASP A 428 -15.33 -0.07 -10.89
CA ASP A 428 -16.31 0.85 -10.29
C ASP A 428 -15.91 2.30 -10.57
N THR A 429 -16.85 3.09 -11.06
CA THR A 429 -16.63 4.51 -11.41
C THR A 429 -17.15 5.48 -10.36
N TYR A 430 -17.60 4.97 -9.21
CA TYR A 430 -18.20 5.73 -8.12
C TYR A 430 -19.40 6.57 -8.56
N GLY A 431 -20.14 6.09 -9.57
CA GLY A 431 -21.25 6.83 -10.18
C GLY A 431 -20.84 7.92 -11.17
N THR A 432 -19.55 8.09 -11.46
CA THR A 432 -19.05 9.10 -12.42
C THR A 432 -18.96 8.61 -13.87
N GLY A 433 -19.23 7.32 -14.10
CA GLY A 433 -19.23 6.70 -15.42
C GLY A 433 -20.32 7.27 -16.34
N LYS A 434 -19.95 7.55 -17.58
CA LYS A 434 -20.88 7.98 -18.64
C LYS A 434 -21.61 6.82 -19.31
N ILE A 435 -21.14 5.61 -19.08
CA ILE A 435 -21.76 4.34 -19.47
C ILE A 435 -21.72 3.38 -18.26
N PRO A 436 -22.54 2.33 -18.22
CA PRO A 436 -22.58 1.39 -17.10
C PRO A 436 -21.21 0.75 -16.82
N ASP A 437 -20.85 0.57 -15.54
CA ASP A 437 -19.57 -0.03 -15.13
C ASP A 437 -19.33 -1.43 -15.72
N LYS A 438 -20.41 -2.21 -15.95
CA LYS A 438 -20.34 -3.51 -16.64
C LYS A 438 -19.81 -3.41 -18.08
N GLU A 439 -20.10 -2.32 -18.78
CA GLU A 439 -19.63 -2.07 -20.15
C GLU A 439 -18.19 -1.56 -20.13
N ILE A 440 -17.85 -0.71 -19.16
CA ILE A 440 -16.44 -0.29 -18.94
C ILE A 440 -15.57 -1.50 -18.61
N LEU A 441 -16.04 -2.42 -17.75
CA LEU A 441 -15.37 -3.68 -17.47
C LEU A 441 -15.11 -4.49 -18.74
N GLN A 442 -16.08 -4.58 -19.65
CA GLN A 442 -15.91 -5.30 -20.91
C GLN A 442 -14.85 -4.63 -21.80
N ILE A 443 -14.89 -3.30 -21.92
CA ILE A 443 -13.87 -2.52 -22.64
C ILE A 443 -12.48 -2.76 -22.04
N VAL A 444 -12.36 -2.75 -20.71
CA VAL A 444 -11.10 -3.03 -20.02
C VAL A 444 -10.60 -4.44 -20.35
N LYS A 445 -11.44 -5.47 -20.26
CA LYS A 445 -11.05 -6.86 -20.56
C LYS A 445 -10.66 -7.07 -22.04
N GLU A 446 -11.23 -6.32 -22.96
CA GLU A 446 -10.89 -6.40 -24.39
C GLU A 446 -9.59 -5.68 -24.75
N ASN A 447 -9.21 -4.66 -23.97
CA ASN A 447 -8.07 -3.79 -24.28
C ASN A 447 -6.83 -4.08 -23.42
N PHE A 448 -6.96 -4.80 -22.31
CA PHE A 448 -5.86 -5.11 -21.40
C PHE A 448 -5.70 -6.62 -21.24
N ASP A 449 -4.51 -7.12 -21.57
CA ASP A 449 -4.14 -8.52 -21.33
C ASP A 449 -3.57 -8.64 -19.91
N PHE A 450 -4.33 -9.29 -19.04
CA PHE A 450 -3.99 -9.43 -17.62
C PHE A 450 -3.10 -10.65 -17.33
N ARG A 451 -2.66 -11.41 -18.34
CA ARG A 451 -1.76 -12.55 -18.09
C ARG A 451 -0.36 -12.04 -17.70
N PRO A 452 0.30 -12.56 -16.64
CA PRO A 452 1.54 -11.99 -16.11
C PRO A 452 2.67 -11.85 -17.13
N GLY A 453 2.88 -12.85 -17.99
CA GLY A 453 3.88 -12.78 -19.05
C GLY A 453 3.55 -11.73 -20.11
N MET A 454 2.27 -11.52 -20.40
CA MET A 454 1.81 -10.51 -21.36
C MET A 454 1.88 -9.11 -20.77
N ILE A 455 1.53 -8.91 -19.50
CA ILE A 455 1.74 -7.63 -18.79
C ILE A 455 3.22 -7.25 -18.84
N THR A 456 4.08 -8.20 -18.52
CA THR A 456 5.55 -8.01 -18.52
C THR A 456 6.06 -7.53 -19.87
N ILE A 457 5.57 -8.09 -20.98
CA ILE A 457 5.96 -7.69 -22.34
C ILE A 457 5.34 -6.34 -22.71
N ASN A 458 4.03 -6.17 -22.51
CA ASN A 458 3.28 -4.99 -22.94
C ASN A 458 3.73 -3.71 -22.23
N LEU A 459 4.21 -3.83 -20.99
CA LEU A 459 4.77 -2.73 -20.21
C LEU A 459 6.31 -2.71 -20.22
N ASP A 460 6.95 -3.56 -21.03
CA ASP A 460 8.41 -3.68 -21.18
C ASP A 460 9.16 -3.86 -19.84
N LEU A 461 8.60 -4.60 -18.89
CA LEU A 461 9.05 -4.62 -17.50
C LEU A 461 10.38 -5.36 -17.26
N LYS A 462 10.89 -6.10 -18.24
CA LYS A 462 12.21 -6.76 -18.12
C LYS A 462 13.38 -5.85 -18.49
N ARG A 463 13.12 -4.63 -18.97
CA ARG A 463 14.16 -3.66 -19.30
C ARG A 463 14.93 -3.27 -18.03
N GLY A 464 16.18 -3.73 -17.94
CA GLY A 464 17.12 -3.39 -16.86
C GLY A 464 17.88 -2.09 -17.10
N SER A 465 18.49 -1.57 -16.02
CA SER A 465 19.22 -0.30 -15.85
C SER A 465 18.41 0.88 -15.25
N HIS A 466 18.48 1.01 -13.92
CA HIS A 466 18.02 2.16 -13.11
C HIS A 466 16.53 2.53 -13.26
N ARG A 467 15.66 1.56 -13.57
CA ARG A 467 14.23 1.80 -13.75
C ARG A 467 13.48 1.70 -12.44
N TYR A 468 13.66 0.61 -11.71
CA TYR A 468 12.87 0.31 -10.51
C TYR A 468 13.32 1.10 -9.30
N LEU A 469 14.62 1.41 -9.19
CA LEU A 469 15.13 2.29 -8.14
C LEU A 469 14.43 3.65 -8.14
N LYS A 470 14.13 4.19 -9.33
CA LYS A 470 13.36 5.45 -9.44
C LYS A 470 11.96 5.33 -8.87
N THR A 471 11.35 4.14 -8.86
CA THR A 471 9.98 3.92 -8.33
C THR A 471 9.95 3.84 -6.81
N ALA A 472 11.04 3.40 -6.19
CA ALA A 472 11.10 3.04 -4.78
C ALA A 472 10.98 4.23 -3.81
N ALA A 473 11.02 5.46 -4.29
CA ALA A 473 10.72 6.67 -3.53
C ALA A 473 9.80 7.59 -4.34
N TYR A 474 8.99 8.36 -3.61
CA TYR A 474 8.06 9.36 -4.17
C TYR A 474 6.96 8.78 -5.06
N GLY A 475 6.50 7.56 -4.75
CA GLY A 475 5.35 6.92 -5.39
C GLY A 475 5.66 6.24 -6.72
N HIS A 476 4.97 5.13 -6.98
CA HIS A 476 5.08 4.37 -8.22
C HIS A 476 4.20 4.96 -9.35
N PHE A 477 3.22 5.79 -9.00
CA PHE A 477 2.17 6.28 -9.89
C PHE A 477 2.14 7.80 -9.99
N GLY A 478 1.55 8.31 -11.07
CA GLY A 478 1.38 9.75 -11.31
C GLY A 478 2.66 10.50 -11.64
N ARG A 479 3.61 9.83 -12.31
CA ARG A 479 4.92 10.39 -12.68
C ARG A 479 5.14 10.23 -14.18
N ASP A 480 5.74 11.25 -14.78
CA ASP A 480 5.81 11.38 -16.24
C ASP A 480 7.13 10.85 -16.83
N ASP A 481 7.92 10.13 -16.03
CA ASP A 481 9.15 9.50 -16.49
C ASP A 481 8.82 8.41 -17.53
N PRO A 482 9.48 8.41 -18.70
CA PRO A 482 9.19 7.45 -19.78
C PRO A 482 9.45 5.98 -19.40
N ASP A 483 10.19 5.72 -18.32
CA ASP A 483 10.33 4.37 -17.77
C ASP A 483 9.06 3.87 -17.08
N PHE A 484 8.12 4.73 -16.72
CA PHE A 484 6.85 4.34 -16.10
C PHE A 484 5.80 4.10 -17.17
N THR A 485 6.03 3.05 -17.96
CA THR A 485 5.18 2.66 -19.09
C THR A 485 3.71 2.43 -18.72
N TRP A 486 3.41 2.11 -17.46
CA TRP A 486 2.04 1.98 -16.95
C TRP A 486 1.32 3.33 -16.80
N GLU A 487 2.03 4.45 -16.81
CA GLU A 487 1.43 5.79 -16.84
C GLU A 487 1.04 6.23 -18.26
N VAL A 488 1.43 5.47 -19.29
CA VAL A 488 1.03 5.72 -20.69
C VAL A 488 -0.42 5.31 -20.89
N VAL A 489 -1.26 6.27 -21.25
CA VAL A 489 -2.69 6.08 -21.53
C VAL A 489 -2.89 5.23 -22.78
N LYS A 490 -3.71 4.19 -22.68
CA LYS A 490 -4.18 3.44 -23.85
C LYS A 490 -5.43 4.10 -24.43
N PRO A 491 -5.51 4.33 -25.75
CA PRO A 491 -6.75 4.75 -26.39
C PRO A 491 -7.83 3.67 -26.23
N LEU A 492 -9.00 4.05 -25.74
CA LEU A 492 -10.15 3.15 -25.58
C LEU A 492 -11.26 3.54 -26.56
N LYS A 493 -11.75 2.56 -27.32
CA LYS A 493 -12.88 2.76 -28.25
C LYS A 493 -14.19 2.65 -27.47
N TRP A 494 -15.02 3.69 -27.51
CA TRP A 494 -16.36 3.71 -26.92
C TRP A 494 -17.22 4.77 -27.60
N GLU A 495 -18.54 4.58 -27.57
CA GLU A 495 -19.49 5.55 -28.12
C GLU A 495 -19.68 6.70 -27.14
N LYS A 496 -19.20 7.89 -27.51
CA LYS A 496 -19.44 9.10 -26.71
C LYS A 496 -20.94 9.41 -26.72
N PRO A 497 -21.58 9.64 -25.56
CA PRO A 497 -22.93 10.15 -25.51
C PRO A 497 -23.02 11.41 -26.37
N ALA A 498 -24.03 11.49 -27.23
CA ALA A 498 -24.26 12.69 -28.02
C ALA A 498 -24.29 13.89 -27.07
N ALA A 499 -23.48 14.92 -27.34
CA ALA A 499 -23.52 16.13 -26.55
C ALA A 499 -24.97 16.63 -26.56
N ALA A 500 -25.59 16.70 -25.38
CA ALA A 500 -26.92 17.28 -25.26
C ALA A 500 -26.84 18.68 -25.88
N SER A 501 -27.61 18.90 -26.94
CA SER A 501 -27.73 20.20 -27.59
C SER A 501 -28.26 21.14 -26.51
N SER A 502 -27.45 22.11 -26.10
CA SER A 502 -27.86 23.19 -25.18
C SER A 502 -28.44 24.34 -25.96
#